data_AF-A0A094IHA5-F1
#
_entry.id   AF-A0A094IHA5-F1
#
_cell.length_a   1.000
_cell.length_b   1.000
_cell.length_c   1.000
_cell.angle_alpha   90.00
_cell.angle_beta   90.00
_cell.angle_gamma   90.00
#
_symmetry.space_group_name_H-M   'P 1'
#
loop_
_entity.id
_entity.type
_entity.pdbx_description
1 polymer ?
#
loop_
_entity_poly.entity_id
_entity_poly.type
_entity_poly.pdbx_seq_one_letter_code
_entity_poly.pdbx_strand_id
1 'polypeptide(L)'
;MPSSTILAELTRPNPKIDASCTSEGTNTISGAWTHVTSWVEWTEFEHGTLRSMFKDVVEAEWKDPVRPDEGSSFDREIWDEDTLEHLLSKEMLPPVNDAFRQATRVLKCPKVHLGRAGRCSNDPSSDSRLRPDWALCSRKSMQGTGKYTNLLPGDTKLAKKWSPTFYESPQRHKSWVEPVRQIQTYSHVLNVRYGWLITEECLVVMRFCREHIEPGLASERSRRAGLQESYTVNYGHRRVTSGGTDLSTSMGAMSISDPLYQSSAYSEDYASIEFQPPRYKIIPWSNHGKSCLTIRLGLFYLNLLAACGTSSMEFYYPEFDSWHPLNNGYEHNSTGKFVKKLPSKAAIDNPNPSLEEVEAEQTSEIKKSDKSDEDTIWIMVNNVPYLKRSSVMQLHFHEKNQQYYYHIGDNKFDFVTSNVPVFDEVASEWGYFEGRNWTLGAARDEMDSKGKGKGKVNETTGEGSKRQRRR
;
A
#
# COMPACT_ATOMS: atom_id res chain seq x y z
N MET A 1 9.63 -24.58 -34.57
CA MET A 1 9.67 -23.45 -33.62
C MET A 1 10.69 -23.78 -32.54
N PRO A 2 11.61 -22.86 -32.18
CA PRO A 2 12.52 -23.09 -31.06
C PRO A 2 11.71 -23.21 -29.76
N SER A 3 12.02 -24.23 -28.98
CA SER A 3 11.49 -24.43 -27.63
C SER A 3 12.57 -24.06 -26.62
N SER A 4 12.20 -23.32 -25.58
CA SER A 4 13.11 -22.82 -24.54
C SER A 4 12.42 -22.86 -23.18
N THR A 5 13.04 -22.27 -22.16
CA THR A 5 12.42 -22.07 -20.83
C THR A 5 12.47 -20.59 -20.49
N ILE A 6 11.56 -20.12 -19.62
CA ILE A 6 11.60 -18.74 -19.13
C ILE A 6 12.97 -18.45 -18.49
N LEU A 7 13.49 -19.38 -17.70
CA LEU A 7 14.82 -19.25 -17.10
C LEU A 7 15.91 -19.05 -18.16
N ALA A 8 15.90 -19.85 -19.24
CA ALA A 8 16.91 -19.75 -20.29
C ALA A 8 16.85 -18.42 -21.05
N GLU A 9 15.65 -17.92 -21.39
CA GLU A 9 15.50 -16.68 -22.15
C GLU A 9 15.77 -15.43 -21.30
N LEU A 10 15.29 -15.38 -20.06
CA LEU A 10 15.47 -14.21 -19.20
C LEU A 10 16.90 -14.11 -18.64
N THR A 11 17.69 -15.17 -18.69
CA THR A 11 19.10 -15.16 -18.25
C THR A 11 20.10 -14.89 -19.37
N ARG A 12 19.62 -14.58 -20.58
CA ARG A 12 20.50 -14.16 -21.68
C ARG A 12 21.20 -12.84 -21.34
N PRO A 13 22.39 -12.59 -21.93
CA PRO A 13 23.10 -11.34 -21.73
C PRO A 13 22.20 -10.12 -21.98
N ASN A 14 22.36 -9.09 -21.14
CA ASN A 14 21.75 -7.80 -21.38
C ASN A 14 22.49 -7.10 -22.53
N PRO A 15 21.84 -6.14 -23.23
CA PRO A 15 22.49 -5.36 -24.27
C PRO A 15 23.73 -4.65 -23.73
N LYS A 16 24.77 -4.53 -24.56
CA LYS A 16 25.93 -3.70 -24.23
C LYS A 16 25.53 -2.24 -24.41
N ILE A 17 25.63 -1.47 -23.33
CA ILE A 17 25.30 -0.05 -23.31
C ILE A 17 26.57 0.77 -23.47
N ASP A 18 26.49 1.85 -24.26
CA ASP A 18 27.47 2.93 -24.24
C ASP A 18 26.88 4.13 -23.48
N ALA A 19 27.36 4.37 -22.26
CA ALA A 19 26.95 5.49 -21.41
C ALA A 19 28.06 6.56 -21.29
N SER A 20 29.01 6.59 -22.22
CA SER A 20 30.11 7.56 -22.20
C SER A 20 29.62 9.01 -22.28
N CYS A 21 28.51 9.23 -23.01
CA CYS A 21 27.91 10.54 -23.25
C CYS A 21 26.98 11.05 -22.11
N THR A 22 26.72 10.26 -21.06
CA THR A 22 25.81 10.71 -20.00
C THR A 22 26.39 11.91 -19.24
N SER A 23 25.53 12.89 -18.92
CA SER A 23 25.92 14.06 -18.14
C SER A 23 25.75 13.84 -16.64
N GLU A 24 26.53 14.59 -15.85
CA GLU A 24 26.24 14.78 -14.44
C GLU A 24 25.00 15.68 -14.31
N GLY A 25 24.10 15.34 -13.39
CA GLY A 25 22.87 16.10 -13.17
C GLY A 25 22.27 15.85 -11.80
N THR A 26 21.30 16.67 -11.40
CA THR A 26 20.62 16.54 -10.11
C THR A 26 19.43 15.58 -10.21
N ASN A 27 19.19 14.83 -9.14
CA ASN A 27 17.94 14.08 -8.98
C ASN A 27 16.78 15.05 -8.74
N THR A 28 15.56 14.60 -9.06
CA THR A 28 14.34 15.24 -8.57
C THR A 28 14.41 15.34 -7.05
N ILE A 29 13.83 16.39 -6.47
CA ILE A 29 13.72 16.57 -5.02
C ILE A 29 12.31 17.05 -4.68
N SER A 30 11.78 16.64 -3.53
CA SER A 30 10.53 17.19 -3.00
C SER A 30 10.53 17.13 -1.48
N GLY A 31 10.09 18.22 -0.84
CA GLY A 31 9.88 18.24 0.61
C GLY A 31 8.72 17.34 1.08
N ALA A 32 7.87 16.87 0.15
CA ALA A 32 6.76 15.96 0.43
C ALA A 32 7.14 14.47 0.40
N TRP A 33 8.43 14.16 0.17
CA TRP A 33 8.86 12.77 0.11
C TRP A 33 8.94 12.13 1.49
N THR A 34 8.58 10.85 1.53
CA THR A 34 8.69 10.03 2.75
C THR A 34 10.14 9.99 3.24
N HIS A 35 10.32 9.88 4.55
CA HIS A 35 11.64 9.87 5.14
C HIS A 35 12.32 8.51 4.95
N VAL A 36 13.60 8.56 4.56
CA VAL A 36 14.50 7.41 4.45
C VAL A 36 15.85 7.86 5.00
N THR A 37 16.44 7.03 5.87
CA THR A 37 17.76 7.25 6.47
C THR A 37 18.75 6.14 6.10
N SER A 38 18.24 4.94 5.88
CA SER A 38 19.03 3.73 5.65
C SER A 38 18.22 2.72 4.86
N TRP A 39 18.89 1.65 4.45
CA TRP A 39 18.30 0.48 3.82
C TRP A 39 19.05 -0.78 4.25
N VAL A 40 18.46 -1.95 4.06
CA VAL A 40 19.04 -3.24 4.49
C VAL A 40 19.02 -4.23 3.33
N GLU A 41 20.01 -5.10 3.21
CA GLU A 41 19.99 -6.10 2.14
C GLU A 41 18.79 -7.05 2.28
N TRP A 42 18.08 -7.27 1.18
CA TRP A 42 17.02 -8.24 1.05
C TRP A 42 17.61 -9.60 0.68
N THR A 43 18.18 -10.28 1.67
CA THR A 43 18.88 -11.56 1.52
C THR A 43 17.99 -12.69 0.99
N GLU A 44 16.68 -12.59 1.20
CA GLU A 44 15.69 -13.58 0.73
C GLU A 44 15.42 -13.47 -0.79
N PHE A 45 15.62 -12.28 -1.38
CA PHE A 45 15.47 -12.06 -2.83
C PHE A 45 16.75 -12.51 -3.56
N GLU A 46 16.96 -13.83 -3.59
CA GLU A 46 18.14 -14.46 -4.16
C GLU A 46 17.77 -15.50 -5.23
N HIS A 47 18.66 -15.76 -6.19
CA HIS A 47 18.39 -16.64 -7.33
C HIS A 47 17.89 -18.02 -6.89
N GLY A 48 18.57 -18.64 -5.91
CA GLY A 48 18.24 -19.98 -5.43
C GLY A 48 16.84 -20.06 -4.85
N THR A 49 16.49 -19.14 -3.95
CA THR A 49 15.18 -19.06 -3.29
C THR A 49 14.07 -18.84 -4.31
N LEU A 50 14.19 -17.81 -5.15
CA LEU A 50 13.18 -17.46 -6.15
C LEU A 50 12.99 -18.57 -7.19
N ARG A 51 14.07 -19.21 -7.64
CA ARG A 51 13.98 -20.36 -8.55
C ARG A 51 13.30 -21.55 -7.90
N SER A 52 13.55 -21.81 -6.61
CA SER A 52 12.87 -22.88 -5.87
C SER A 52 11.36 -22.64 -5.83
N MET A 53 10.93 -21.44 -5.42
CA MET A 53 9.51 -21.05 -5.30
C MET A 53 8.75 -21.14 -6.62
N PHE A 54 9.40 -20.72 -7.72
CA PHE A 54 8.77 -20.64 -9.04
C PHE A 54 9.30 -21.68 -10.03
N LYS A 55 9.88 -22.79 -9.55
CA LYS A 55 10.54 -23.80 -10.39
C LYS A 55 9.65 -24.29 -11.53
N ASP A 56 8.43 -24.70 -11.18
CA ASP A 56 7.43 -25.22 -12.12
C ASP A 56 7.08 -24.22 -13.22
N VAL A 57 7.26 -22.92 -12.96
CA VAL A 57 6.96 -21.84 -13.89
C VAL A 57 8.17 -21.56 -14.78
N VAL A 58 9.35 -21.38 -14.18
CA VAL A 58 10.53 -20.94 -14.93
C VAL A 58 11.19 -22.03 -15.76
N GLU A 59 10.99 -23.30 -15.38
CA GLU A 59 11.47 -24.48 -16.09
C GLU A 59 10.44 -25.05 -17.08
N ALA A 60 9.22 -24.52 -17.09
CA ALA A 60 8.19 -24.93 -18.05
C ALA A 60 8.63 -24.67 -19.49
N GLU A 61 8.22 -25.57 -20.38
CA GLU A 61 8.44 -25.42 -21.82
C GLU A 61 7.76 -24.12 -22.32
N TRP A 62 8.55 -23.28 -22.98
CA TRP A 62 8.10 -22.04 -23.59
C TRP A 62 8.35 -22.09 -25.10
N LYS A 63 7.25 -22.21 -25.83
CA LYS A 63 7.25 -22.23 -27.29
C LYS A 63 7.25 -20.79 -27.82
N ASP A 64 8.18 -20.52 -28.71
CA ASP A 64 8.27 -19.26 -29.46
C ASP A 64 8.39 -18.00 -28.59
N PRO A 65 9.42 -17.90 -27.74
CA PRO A 65 9.64 -16.72 -26.90
C PRO A 65 9.90 -15.46 -27.73
N VAL A 66 9.27 -14.34 -27.38
CA VAL A 66 9.56 -13.04 -27.99
C VAL A 66 11.03 -12.67 -27.78
N ARG A 67 11.72 -12.40 -28.89
CA ARG A 67 13.08 -11.86 -28.91
C ARG A 67 13.04 -10.47 -29.53
N PRO A 68 13.38 -9.42 -28.77
CA PRO A 68 13.42 -8.07 -29.32
C PRO A 68 14.51 -7.99 -30.38
N ASP A 69 14.29 -7.12 -31.35
CA ASP A 69 15.32 -6.73 -32.31
C ASP A 69 16.48 -6.08 -31.53
N GLU A 70 17.71 -6.49 -31.83
CA GLU A 70 18.91 -6.01 -31.16
C GLU A 70 19.21 -4.53 -31.47
N GLY A 71 18.48 -3.95 -32.43
CA GLY A 71 18.60 -2.55 -32.78
C GLY A 71 19.95 -2.21 -33.41
N SER A 72 20.18 -0.91 -33.57
CA SER A 72 21.45 -0.34 -34.03
C SER A 72 22.32 0.05 -32.84
N SER A 73 23.60 0.36 -33.08
CA SER A 73 24.48 0.93 -32.04
C SER A 73 23.93 2.24 -31.47
N PHE A 74 23.25 3.05 -32.28
CA PHE A 74 22.62 4.30 -31.85
C PHE A 74 21.52 4.09 -30.81
N ASP A 75 20.79 2.97 -30.88
CA ASP A 75 19.76 2.64 -29.89
C ASP A 75 20.35 2.31 -28.50
N ARG A 76 21.67 2.10 -28.42
CA ARG A 76 22.40 1.69 -27.21
C ARG A 76 23.35 2.77 -26.67
N GLU A 77 23.37 3.93 -27.32
CA GLU A 77 24.02 5.13 -26.81
C GLU A 77 23.09 5.84 -25.82
N ILE A 78 23.50 5.91 -24.56
CA ILE A 78 22.72 6.51 -23.48
C ILE A 78 23.29 7.89 -23.18
N TRP A 79 22.43 8.89 -23.36
CA TRP A 79 22.75 10.31 -23.17
C TRP A 79 22.04 10.86 -21.93
N ASP A 80 20.83 10.37 -21.69
CA ASP A 80 19.91 10.83 -20.66
C ASP A 80 18.96 9.70 -20.21
N GLU A 81 18.02 10.03 -19.31
CA GLU A 81 17.02 9.07 -18.84
C GLU A 81 16.08 8.62 -19.97
N ASP A 82 15.73 9.49 -20.92
CA ASP A 82 14.82 9.17 -22.04
C ASP A 82 15.41 8.11 -22.98
N THR A 83 16.68 8.24 -23.33
CA THR A 83 17.42 7.25 -24.14
C THR A 83 17.53 5.90 -23.44
N LEU A 84 17.75 5.88 -22.11
CA LEU A 84 17.73 4.64 -21.33
C LEU A 84 16.33 4.02 -21.30
N GLU A 85 15.30 4.82 -21.08
CA GLU A 85 13.91 4.36 -21.10
C GLU A 85 13.47 3.79 -22.45
N HIS A 86 13.97 4.36 -23.55
CA HIS A 86 13.76 3.84 -24.89
C HIS A 86 14.33 2.42 -25.04
N LEU A 87 15.60 2.22 -24.65
CA LEU A 87 16.26 0.92 -24.66
C LEU A 87 15.52 -0.09 -23.77
N LEU A 88 15.11 0.32 -22.57
CA LEU A 88 14.38 -0.55 -21.65
C LEU A 88 13.05 -1.02 -22.27
N SER A 89 12.30 -0.09 -22.87
CA SER A 89 11.02 -0.38 -23.53
C SER A 89 11.17 -1.32 -24.73
N LYS A 90 12.26 -1.18 -25.50
CA LYS A 90 12.49 -1.89 -26.76
C LYS A 90 13.14 -3.26 -26.56
N GLU A 91 14.13 -3.38 -25.67
CA GLU A 91 14.98 -4.58 -25.57
C GLU A 91 14.86 -5.32 -24.22
N MET A 92 14.44 -4.66 -23.14
CA MET A 92 14.46 -5.26 -21.80
C MET A 92 13.09 -5.76 -21.35
N LEU A 93 12.06 -4.92 -21.48
CA LEU A 93 10.71 -5.22 -21.00
C LEU A 93 9.92 -6.22 -21.87
N PRO A 94 10.08 -6.30 -23.21
CA PRO A 94 9.28 -7.23 -24.01
C PRO A 94 9.47 -8.71 -23.64
N PRO A 95 10.70 -9.24 -23.45
CA PRO A 95 10.91 -10.60 -22.94
C PRO A 95 10.27 -10.84 -21.57
N VAL A 96 10.36 -9.86 -20.66
CA VAL A 96 9.80 -9.96 -19.30
C VAL A 96 8.28 -10.06 -19.36
N ASN A 97 7.64 -9.21 -20.16
CA ASN A 97 6.19 -9.22 -20.36
C ASN A 97 5.69 -10.51 -21.02
N ASP A 98 6.43 -11.03 -22.01
CA ASP A 98 6.05 -12.27 -22.68
C ASP A 98 6.23 -13.49 -21.76
N ALA A 99 7.32 -13.52 -20.98
CA ALA A 99 7.52 -14.52 -19.93
C ALA A 99 6.40 -14.49 -18.89
N PHE A 100 5.99 -13.29 -18.45
CA PHE A 100 4.88 -13.14 -17.50
C PHE A 100 3.54 -13.65 -18.08
N ARG A 101 3.28 -13.39 -19.37
CA ARG A 101 2.13 -13.94 -20.08
C ARG A 101 2.14 -15.46 -20.13
N GLN A 102 3.31 -16.07 -20.30
CA GLN A 102 3.47 -17.52 -20.22
C GLN A 102 3.26 -18.02 -18.78
N ALA A 103 3.84 -17.36 -17.79
CA ALA A 103 3.73 -17.74 -16.38
C ALA A 103 2.28 -17.71 -15.85
N THR A 104 1.51 -16.69 -16.24
CA THR A 104 0.09 -16.55 -15.86
C THR A 104 -0.87 -17.53 -16.53
N ARG A 105 -0.40 -18.34 -17.50
CA ARG A 105 -1.15 -19.52 -17.97
C ARG A 105 -1.10 -20.65 -16.94
N VAL A 106 -0.04 -20.71 -16.13
CA VAL A 106 0.19 -21.73 -15.11
C VAL A 106 -0.28 -21.24 -13.74
N LEU A 107 -0.04 -19.96 -13.43
CA LEU A 107 -0.42 -19.33 -12.18
C LEU A 107 -1.76 -18.60 -12.29
N LYS A 108 -2.61 -18.68 -11.26
CA LYS A 108 -3.91 -17.98 -11.20
C LYS A 108 -3.76 -16.48 -10.86
N CYS A 109 -2.89 -15.77 -11.55
CA CYS A 109 -2.59 -14.36 -11.28
C CYS A 109 -3.40 -13.40 -12.17
N PRO A 110 -3.61 -12.14 -11.76
CA PRO A 110 -4.19 -11.12 -12.62
C PRO A 110 -3.40 -10.94 -13.92
N LYS A 111 -4.14 -10.61 -14.99
CA LYS A 111 -3.53 -10.12 -16.23
C LYS A 111 -2.95 -8.73 -15.97
N VAL A 112 -1.62 -8.64 -16.00
CA VAL A 112 -0.87 -7.39 -15.83
C VAL A 112 0.14 -7.19 -16.95
N HIS A 113 0.67 -5.97 -17.06
CA HIS A 113 1.67 -5.62 -18.06
C HIS A 113 2.62 -4.56 -17.50
N LEU A 114 3.92 -4.84 -17.54
CA LEU A 114 4.97 -3.90 -17.14
C LEU A 114 5.24 -2.92 -18.27
N GLY A 115 5.10 -1.62 -18.01
CA GLY A 115 5.36 -0.57 -19.00
C GLY A 115 5.30 0.83 -18.41
N ARG A 116 5.15 1.84 -19.27
CA ARG A 116 5.13 3.26 -18.85
C ARG A 116 3.95 3.55 -17.92
N ALA A 117 4.21 4.23 -16.81
CA ALA A 117 3.20 4.49 -15.77
C ALA A 117 2.14 5.53 -16.17
N GLY A 118 2.32 6.25 -17.29
CA GLY A 118 1.34 7.23 -17.77
C GLY A 118 -0.07 6.65 -18.04
N ARG A 119 -0.21 5.32 -18.09
CA ARG A 119 -1.48 4.61 -18.26
C ARG A 119 -2.20 4.30 -16.93
N CYS A 120 -1.56 4.56 -15.80
CA CYS A 120 -2.09 4.26 -14.48
C CYS A 120 -2.84 5.45 -13.86
N SER A 121 -3.80 5.13 -12.99
CA SER A 121 -4.48 6.10 -12.15
C SER A 121 -3.49 6.57 -11.11
N ASN A 122 -2.81 7.67 -11.39
CA ASN A 122 -1.96 8.31 -10.42
C ASN A 122 -2.81 9.33 -9.67
N ASP A 123 -2.63 9.29 -8.35
CA ASP A 123 -2.92 10.29 -7.32
C ASP A 123 -3.91 11.44 -7.69
N PRO A 124 -4.98 11.65 -6.90
CA PRO A 124 -5.83 12.85 -6.99
C PRO A 124 -5.07 14.20 -6.87
N SER A 125 -3.84 14.23 -6.37
CA SER A 125 -3.06 15.46 -6.15
C SER A 125 -2.62 16.21 -7.42
N SER A 126 -2.69 15.58 -8.60
CA SER A 126 -2.20 16.12 -9.89
C SER A 126 -0.69 16.46 -9.94
N ASP A 127 0.09 16.13 -8.90
CA ASP A 127 1.53 16.39 -8.86
C ASP A 127 2.29 15.39 -9.74
N SER A 128 2.87 15.90 -10.84
CA SER A 128 3.67 15.10 -11.76
C SER A 128 4.89 14.41 -11.12
N ARG A 129 5.39 14.92 -9.99
CA ARG A 129 6.52 14.31 -9.25
C ARG A 129 6.13 13.01 -8.54
N LEU A 130 4.83 12.82 -8.29
CA LEU A 130 4.27 11.61 -7.68
C LEU A 130 3.97 10.51 -8.71
N ARG A 131 4.41 10.71 -9.97
CA ARG A 131 4.27 9.74 -11.04
C ARG A 131 5.60 8.99 -11.28
N PRO A 132 5.65 7.66 -11.11
CA PRO A 132 6.80 6.87 -11.51
C PRO A 132 6.97 6.84 -13.04
N ASP A 133 8.17 6.51 -13.52
CA ASP A 133 8.41 6.23 -14.94
C ASP A 133 7.71 4.95 -15.40
N TRP A 134 7.69 3.94 -14.53
CA TRP A 134 7.23 2.57 -14.82
C TRP A 134 6.14 2.08 -13.86
N ALA A 135 5.30 1.19 -14.37
CA ALA A 135 4.23 0.56 -13.61
C ALA A 135 3.98 -0.88 -14.08
N LEU A 136 3.66 -1.75 -13.13
CA LEU A 136 2.97 -3.01 -13.42
C LEU A 136 1.46 -2.75 -13.48
N CYS A 137 0.96 -2.52 -14.69
CA CYS A 137 -0.41 -2.11 -14.94
C CYS A 137 -1.37 -3.29 -14.77
N SER A 138 -2.39 -3.14 -13.92
CA SER A 138 -3.47 -4.10 -13.73
C SER A 138 -4.82 -3.54 -14.22
N ARG A 139 -5.61 -4.42 -14.85
CA ARG A 139 -6.99 -4.12 -15.27
C ARG A 139 -8.02 -4.25 -14.14
N LYS A 140 -7.63 -4.77 -12.96
CA LYS A 140 -8.56 -5.08 -11.86
C LYS A 140 -9.32 -3.86 -11.33
N SER A 141 -8.71 -2.67 -11.30
CA SER A 141 -9.39 -1.42 -10.90
C SER A 141 -9.54 -0.43 -12.06
N MET A 142 -9.96 -0.90 -13.23
CA MET A 142 -10.47 0.01 -14.26
C MET A 142 -11.88 0.51 -13.87
N GLN A 143 -12.04 0.98 -12.62
CA GLN A 143 -13.29 1.47 -12.06
C GLN A 143 -13.45 2.95 -12.43
N GLY A 144 -14.32 3.24 -13.40
CA GLY A 144 -14.85 4.58 -13.68
C GLY A 144 -13.89 5.62 -14.31
N THR A 145 -12.59 5.59 -14.02
CA THR A 145 -11.62 6.62 -14.43
C THR A 145 -10.96 6.37 -15.79
N GLY A 146 -11.13 5.18 -16.37
CA GLY A 146 -10.48 4.78 -17.63
C GLY A 146 -8.98 4.49 -17.54
N LYS A 147 -8.39 4.46 -16.33
CA LYS A 147 -6.96 4.21 -16.10
C LYS A 147 -6.69 2.86 -15.41
N TYR A 148 -5.47 2.33 -15.52
CA TYR A 148 -5.06 1.07 -14.87
C TYR A 148 -4.58 1.28 -13.42
N THR A 149 -4.58 0.24 -12.59
CA THR A 149 -3.90 0.26 -11.28
C THR A 149 -2.41 0.02 -11.46
N ASN A 150 -1.56 0.74 -10.73
CA ASN A 150 -0.14 0.42 -10.63
C ASN A 150 0.11 -0.51 -9.44
N LEU A 151 0.58 -1.74 -9.69
CA LEU A 151 0.90 -2.71 -8.64
C LEU A 151 2.39 -2.73 -8.25
N LEU A 152 3.24 -2.08 -9.03
CA LEU A 152 4.69 -2.10 -8.85
C LEU A 152 5.30 -0.86 -9.54
N PRO A 153 5.49 0.25 -8.83
CA PRO A 153 6.16 1.43 -9.37
C PRO A 153 7.66 1.17 -9.59
N GLY A 154 8.22 1.84 -10.58
CA GLY A 154 9.67 1.93 -10.73
C GLY A 154 10.12 3.19 -11.45
N ASP A 155 11.39 3.53 -11.30
CA ASP A 155 12.00 4.73 -11.89
C ASP A 155 13.30 4.41 -12.62
N THR A 156 13.59 5.20 -13.65
CA THR A 156 14.87 5.19 -14.36
C THR A 156 15.77 6.26 -13.76
N LYS A 157 17.04 5.92 -13.55
CA LYS A 157 18.10 6.87 -13.21
C LYS A 157 19.35 6.55 -14.01
N LEU A 158 20.24 7.52 -14.13
CA LEU A 158 21.58 7.29 -14.70
C LEU A 158 22.57 6.99 -13.58
N ALA A 159 23.53 6.10 -13.81
CA ALA A 159 24.51 5.69 -12.83
C ALA A 159 25.37 6.87 -12.32
N LYS A 160 25.64 7.86 -13.20
CA LYS A 160 26.31 9.11 -12.82
C LYS A 160 25.51 9.97 -11.84
N LYS A 161 24.17 9.90 -11.88
CA LYS A 161 23.27 10.64 -10.97
C LYS A 161 22.93 9.87 -9.70
N TRP A 162 22.82 8.54 -9.81
CA TRP A 162 22.46 7.66 -8.71
C TRP A 162 23.13 6.30 -8.84
N SER A 163 23.74 5.83 -7.76
CA SER A 163 24.25 4.47 -7.63
C SER A 163 23.95 3.95 -6.22
N PRO A 164 23.69 2.64 -6.04
CA PRO A 164 23.54 2.07 -4.72
C PRO A 164 24.77 2.30 -3.83
N THR A 165 25.97 2.36 -4.41
CA THR A 165 27.23 2.60 -3.70
C THR A 165 27.32 4.00 -3.08
N PHE A 166 26.51 4.96 -3.54
CA PHE A 166 26.52 6.32 -2.99
C PHE A 166 26.02 6.38 -1.55
N TYR A 167 25.35 5.33 -1.07
CA TYR A 167 24.95 5.18 0.34
C TYR A 167 26.15 5.30 1.30
N GLU A 168 27.28 4.70 0.92
CA GLU A 168 28.50 4.61 1.74
C GLU A 168 29.31 5.90 1.71
N SER A 169 29.03 6.81 0.77
CA SER A 169 29.75 8.07 0.61
C SER A 169 28.97 9.22 1.27
N PRO A 170 29.49 9.86 2.32
CA PRO A 170 28.82 10.99 2.96
C PRO A 170 28.50 12.14 1.98
N GLN A 171 29.36 12.37 0.98
CA GLN A 171 29.20 13.43 -0.01
C GLN A 171 28.10 13.11 -1.03
N ARG A 172 27.88 11.83 -1.32
CA ARG A 172 26.87 11.37 -2.30
C ARG A 172 25.62 10.78 -1.65
N HIS A 173 25.56 10.71 -0.32
CA HIS A 173 24.43 10.17 0.43
C HIS A 173 23.12 10.90 0.11
N LYS A 174 23.17 12.22 -0.10
CA LYS A 174 22.00 12.98 -0.56
C LYS A 174 21.56 12.53 -1.96
N SER A 175 22.49 12.33 -2.89
CA SER A 175 22.13 11.82 -4.22
C SER A 175 21.55 10.40 -4.14
N TRP A 176 22.04 9.56 -3.21
CA TRP A 176 21.49 8.23 -2.96
C TRP A 176 20.06 8.25 -2.43
N VAL A 177 19.80 9.04 -1.38
CA VAL A 177 18.55 8.96 -0.60
C VAL A 177 17.34 9.40 -1.42
N GLU A 178 17.51 10.38 -2.30
CA GLU A 178 16.42 11.05 -3.02
C GLU A 178 15.61 10.07 -3.90
N PRO A 179 16.21 9.28 -4.83
CA PRO A 179 15.45 8.27 -5.58
C PRO A 179 14.85 7.14 -4.72
N VAL A 180 15.47 6.79 -3.60
CA VAL A 180 14.91 5.77 -2.68
C VAL A 180 13.65 6.30 -2.00
N ARG A 181 13.68 7.55 -1.52
CA ARG A 181 12.49 8.25 -0.97
C ARG A 181 11.38 8.37 -2.00
N GLN A 182 11.73 8.67 -3.25
CA GLN A 182 10.79 8.77 -4.35
C GLN A 182 10.02 7.45 -4.54
N ILE A 183 10.71 6.31 -4.64
CA ILE A 183 10.06 4.99 -4.78
C ILE A 183 9.26 4.60 -3.53
N GLN A 184 9.76 4.87 -2.32
CA GLN A 184 9.00 4.60 -1.09
C GLN A 184 7.70 5.41 -1.07
N THR A 185 7.76 6.67 -1.48
CA THR A 185 6.59 7.56 -1.57
C THR A 185 5.57 7.03 -2.58
N TYR A 186 6.02 6.57 -3.76
CA TYR A 186 5.12 5.93 -4.74
C TYR A 186 4.46 4.69 -4.16
N SER A 187 5.25 3.85 -3.49
CA SER A 187 4.79 2.62 -2.86
C SER A 187 3.75 2.90 -1.77
N HIS A 188 3.95 3.98 -1.02
CA HIS A 188 3.01 4.45 -0.02
C HIS A 188 1.69 4.96 -0.62
N VAL A 189 1.75 5.89 -1.58
CA VAL A 189 0.56 6.48 -2.21
C VAL A 189 -0.27 5.41 -2.92
N LEU A 190 0.39 4.43 -3.56
CA LEU A 190 -0.28 3.34 -4.27
C LEU A 190 -0.68 2.18 -3.34
N ASN A 191 -0.30 2.22 -2.06
CA ASN A 191 -0.41 1.14 -1.10
C ASN A 191 0.12 -0.20 -1.62
N VAL A 192 1.32 -0.19 -2.20
CA VAL A 192 2.00 -1.37 -2.74
C VAL A 192 3.29 -1.67 -2.00
N ARG A 193 3.61 -2.96 -1.87
CA ARG A 193 4.72 -3.50 -1.07
C ARG A 193 6.09 -3.32 -1.70
N TYR A 194 6.15 -3.28 -3.02
CA TYR A 194 7.39 -3.41 -3.77
C TYR A 194 7.59 -2.21 -4.70
N GLY A 195 8.85 -1.92 -5.01
CA GLY A 195 9.24 -0.94 -6.02
C GLY A 195 10.65 -1.23 -6.54
N TRP A 196 11.09 -0.51 -7.56
CA TRP A 196 12.42 -0.72 -8.13
C TRP A 196 13.02 0.53 -8.79
N LEU A 197 14.35 0.56 -8.85
CA LEU A 197 15.14 1.55 -9.58
C LEU A 197 16.01 0.82 -10.60
N ILE A 198 16.20 1.39 -11.79
CA ILE A 198 17.12 0.86 -12.78
C ILE A 198 18.06 1.95 -13.29
N THR A 199 19.31 1.54 -13.52
CA THR A 199 20.33 2.32 -14.22
C THR A 199 20.95 1.45 -15.32
N GLU A 200 21.81 2.06 -16.12
CA GLU A 200 22.66 1.37 -17.09
C GLU A 200 23.67 0.40 -16.45
N GLU A 201 23.85 0.44 -15.13
CA GLU A 201 24.79 -0.42 -14.39
C GLU A 201 24.09 -1.51 -13.56
N CYS A 202 22.86 -1.28 -13.10
CA CYS A 202 22.17 -2.24 -12.23
C CYS A 202 20.66 -2.03 -12.16
N LEU A 203 19.98 -3.07 -11.68
CA LEU A 203 18.61 -3.01 -11.17
C LEU A 203 18.67 -3.10 -9.64
N VAL A 204 17.94 -2.24 -8.93
CA VAL A 204 17.74 -2.33 -7.48
C VAL A 204 16.26 -2.56 -7.21
N VAL A 205 15.93 -3.74 -6.68
CA VAL A 205 14.56 -4.07 -6.27
C VAL A 205 14.40 -3.82 -4.78
N MET A 206 13.23 -3.36 -4.36
CA MET A 206 12.96 -2.95 -2.99
C MET A 206 11.64 -3.51 -2.45
N ARG A 207 11.63 -3.79 -1.15
CA ARG A 207 10.46 -4.15 -0.34
C ARG A 207 10.31 -3.14 0.78
N PHE A 208 9.12 -2.55 0.90
CA PHE A 208 8.78 -1.54 1.90
C PHE A 208 7.85 -2.12 2.97
N CYS A 209 7.95 -1.58 4.18
CA CYS A 209 7.15 -1.98 5.34
C CYS A 209 6.91 -0.75 6.21
N ARG A 210 5.69 -0.60 6.74
CA ARG A 210 5.36 0.51 7.65
C ARG A 210 5.95 0.22 9.04
N GLU A 211 6.38 1.26 9.73
CA GLU A 211 6.77 1.14 11.13
C GLU A 211 5.51 1.04 11.99
N HIS A 212 5.49 0.13 12.97
CA HIS A 212 4.41 0.04 13.93
C HIS A 212 4.70 1.00 15.09
N ILE A 213 4.07 2.18 15.07
CA ILE A 213 4.15 3.13 16.19
C ILE A 213 3.07 2.75 17.20
N GLU A 214 3.46 2.36 18.42
CA GLU A 214 2.49 2.16 19.51
C GLU A 214 1.67 3.44 19.77
N PRO A 215 0.40 3.35 20.20
CA PRO A 215 -0.37 4.52 20.60
C PRO A 215 0.41 5.29 21.67
N GLY A 216 0.88 6.49 21.34
CA GLY A 216 1.71 7.27 22.26
C GLY A 216 0.99 7.52 23.59
N LEU A 217 1.75 7.68 24.68
CA LEU A 217 1.29 7.93 26.06
C LEU A 217 0.32 9.13 26.24
N ALA A 218 0.09 9.92 25.19
CA ALA A 218 -0.88 11.00 25.13
C ALA A 218 -2.28 10.56 24.66
N SER A 219 -2.44 9.36 24.10
CA SER A 219 -3.73 8.81 23.63
C SER A 219 -4.73 8.64 24.77
N GLU A 220 -4.26 8.39 25.99
CA GLU A 220 -5.10 8.29 27.19
C GLU A 220 -5.29 9.62 27.94
N ARG A 221 -4.65 10.71 27.49
CA ARG A 221 -4.79 12.00 28.17
C ARG A 221 -6.09 12.66 27.73
N SER A 222 -7.02 12.83 28.67
CA SER A 222 -8.22 13.64 28.44
C SER A 222 -7.84 15.03 27.93
N ARG A 223 -8.30 15.39 26.73
CA ARG A 223 -8.18 16.75 26.21
C ARG A 223 -8.80 17.71 27.23
N ARG A 224 -8.03 18.69 27.68
CA ARG A 224 -8.55 19.79 28.49
C ARG A 224 -9.51 20.57 27.60
N ALA A 225 -10.81 20.33 27.74
CA ALA A 225 -11.83 21.11 27.06
C ALA A 225 -11.63 22.57 27.47
N GLY A 226 -11.19 23.41 26.54
CA GLY A 226 -11.34 24.83 26.69
C GLY A 226 -12.84 25.10 26.77
N LEU A 227 -13.32 25.41 27.97
CA LEU A 227 -14.64 26.01 28.18
C LEU A 227 -14.66 27.33 27.40
N GLN A 228 -15.07 27.25 26.14
CA GLN A 228 -15.49 28.40 25.36
C GLN A 228 -16.95 28.69 25.76
N GLU A 229 -17.13 29.15 27.00
CA GLU A 229 -18.40 29.78 27.38
C GLU A 229 -18.40 31.21 26.87
N SER A 230 -19.36 31.44 25.98
CA SER A 230 -19.73 32.69 25.36
C SER A 230 -20.25 33.70 26.38
N TYR A 231 -19.52 34.78 26.65
CA TYR A 231 -20.11 36.08 27.02
C TYR A 231 -19.26 37.23 26.45
N THR A 232 -19.92 38.09 25.69
CA THR A 232 -19.47 39.42 25.27
C THR A 232 -19.24 40.32 26.49
N VAL A 233 -18.13 41.08 26.53
CA VAL A 233 -18.02 42.52 26.91
C VAL A 233 -16.54 42.98 26.83
N ASN A 234 -16.35 44.21 26.35
CA ASN A 234 -15.12 44.97 26.14
C ASN A 234 -14.30 45.34 27.40
N TYR A 235 -13.04 45.73 27.12
CA TYR A 235 -12.08 46.60 27.85
C TYR A 235 -10.97 45.99 28.73
N GLY A 236 -9.73 46.37 28.40
CA GLY A 236 -8.84 47.02 29.37
C GLY A 236 -7.59 46.25 29.81
N HIS A 237 -6.42 46.74 29.38
CA HIS A 237 -5.08 46.33 29.84
C HIS A 237 -4.92 46.26 31.37
N ARG A 238 -4.12 45.29 31.85
CA ARG A 238 -3.26 45.51 33.02
C ARG A 238 -2.00 44.64 32.96
N ARG A 239 -0.87 45.27 32.56
CA ARG A 239 0.47 44.75 32.87
C ARG A 239 0.71 44.94 34.36
N VAL A 240 1.11 43.90 35.06
CA VAL A 240 1.71 44.01 36.40
C VAL A 240 3.16 43.53 36.28
N THR A 241 4.06 44.51 36.28
CA THR A 241 5.49 44.33 36.50
C THR A 241 5.74 44.43 38.01
N SER A 242 6.38 43.42 38.59
CA SER A 242 7.11 43.54 39.86
C SER A 242 8.39 42.73 39.73
N GLY A 243 9.51 43.44 39.81
CA GLY A 243 10.85 42.90 39.60
C GLY A 243 11.49 42.31 40.84
N GLY A 244 12.59 41.58 40.58
CA GLY A 244 13.66 41.33 41.54
C GLY A 244 13.81 39.88 42.00
N THR A 245 14.29 38.98 41.15
CA THR A 245 15.51 38.18 41.44
C THR A 245 15.95 37.37 40.20
N ASP A 246 17.11 37.75 39.67
CA ASP A 246 17.88 37.07 38.61
C ASP A 246 18.33 35.68 39.06
N LEU A 247 17.77 34.61 38.49
CA LEU A 247 18.32 33.25 38.60
C LEU A 247 18.03 32.36 37.38
N SER A 248 17.53 32.89 36.25
CA SER A 248 17.15 32.09 35.07
C SER A 248 18.09 32.17 33.88
N THR A 249 19.20 32.90 33.97
CA THR A 249 20.19 33.02 32.87
C THR A 249 21.18 31.87 32.75
N SER A 250 21.16 30.87 33.63
CA SER A 250 22.08 29.71 33.59
C SER A 250 21.45 28.38 33.14
N MET A 251 20.19 28.36 32.71
CA MET A 251 19.55 27.16 32.12
C MET A 251 19.09 27.33 30.66
N GLY A 252 19.36 28.48 30.05
CA GLY A 252 19.06 28.74 28.63
C GLY A 252 20.09 28.21 27.63
N ALA A 253 21.14 27.51 28.09
CA ALA A 253 22.28 27.09 27.25
C ALA A 253 22.26 25.59 26.86
N MET A 254 21.15 24.88 27.04
CA MET A 254 20.95 23.54 26.46
C MET A 254 19.61 23.46 25.74
N SER A 255 19.45 24.29 24.71
CA SER A 255 18.46 24.06 23.67
C SER A 255 19.19 24.21 22.33
N ILE A 256 19.62 23.09 21.77
CA ILE A 256 19.94 23.01 20.34
C ILE A 256 18.59 23.05 19.63
N SER A 257 18.11 24.26 19.35
CA SER A 257 17.00 24.48 18.43
C SER A 257 17.57 24.52 17.02
N ASP A 258 17.53 23.37 16.33
CA ASP A 258 17.73 23.30 14.89
C ASP A 258 16.56 24.02 14.19
N PRO A 259 16.76 24.88 13.18
CA PRO A 259 15.71 25.78 12.67
C PRO A 259 14.61 25.10 11.82
N LEU A 260 14.54 23.76 11.80
CA LEU A 260 13.65 23.00 10.92
C LEU A 260 12.29 22.63 11.55
N TYR A 261 12.04 22.97 12.80
CA TYR A 261 10.77 22.68 13.47
C TYR A 261 10.06 23.95 13.92
N GLN A 262 9.35 24.58 13.00
CA GLN A 262 8.27 25.49 13.35
C GLN A 262 6.94 24.74 13.16
N SER A 263 6.25 24.52 14.28
CA SER A 263 4.93 23.90 14.34
C SER A 263 3.94 24.70 13.49
N SER A 264 3.64 24.22 12.29
CA SER A 264 2.47 24.64 11.52
C SER A 264 1.31 23.69 11.77
N ALA A 265 0.13 24.28 11.95
CA ALA A 265 -1.12 23.60 12.22
C ALA A 265 -1.48 22.57 11.13
N TYR A 266 -1.94 21.40 11.57
CA TYR A 266 -2.59 20.30 10.83
C TYR A 266 -2.85 20.56 9.33
N SER A 267 -1.90 20.13 8.49
CA SER A 267 -2.20 19.49 7.21
C SER A 267 -1.91 17.99 7.36
N GLU A 268 -2.73 17.13 6.76
CA GLU A 268 -2.40 15.71 6.59
C GLU A 268 -1.20 15.59 5.65
N ASP A 269 0.00 15.78 6.19
CA ASP A 269 1.23 15.59 5.45
C ASP A 269 1.59 14.09 5.44
N TYR A 270 1.96 13.58 4.26
CA TYR A 270 2.61 12.27 4.04
C TYR A 270 3.87 12.03 4.93
N ALA A 271 4.27 13.04 5.70
CA ALA A 271 5.36 13.03 6.66
C ALA A 271 5.00 12.39 8.03
N SER A 272 3.73 12.04 8.26
CA SER A 272 3.28 11.50 9.57
C SER A 272 3.41 9.97 9.72
N ILE A 273 3.75 9.25 8.65
CA ILE A 273 3.89 7.79 8.66
C ILE A 273 5.38 7.43 8.65
N GLU A 274 5.81 6.67 9.66
CA GLU A 274 7.16 6.12 9.72
C GLU A 274 7.25 4.78 8.97
N PHE A 275 8.42 4.50 8.42
CA PHE A 275 8.72 3.31 7.63
C PHE A 275 9.93 2.60 8.21
N GLN A 276 9.88 1.26 8.19
CA GLN A 276 11.09 0.47 8.40
C GLN A 276 12.09 0.76 7.27
N PRO A 277 13.40 0.63 7.50
CA PRO A 277 14.39 0.73 6.45
C PRO A 277 14.04 -0.19 5.26
N PRO A 278 13.99 0.34 4.01
CA PRO A 278 13.70 -0.46 2.84
C PRO A 278 14.64 -1.65 2.72
N ARG A 279 14.10 -2.83 2.40
CA ARG A 279 14.93 -3.99 2.06
C ARG A 279 15.24 -3.98 0.57
N TYR A 280 16.52 -4.07 0.18
CA TYR A 280 16.95 -3.92 -1.21
C TYR A 280 17.79 -5.09 -1.73
N LYS A 281 17.72 -5.38 -3.04
CA LYS A 281 18.68 -6.26 -3.72
C LYS A 281 19.20 -5.61 -4.98
N ILE A 282 20.53 -5.58 -5.13
CA ILE A 282 21.22 -5.07 -6.32
C ILE A 282 21.47 -6.23 -7.29
N ILE A 283 21.12 -6.03 -8.56
CA ILE A 283 21.31 -6.97 -9.65
C ILE A 283 22.14 -6.27 -10.73
N PRO A 284 23.44 -6.60 -10.86
CA PRO A 284 24.32 -5.99 -11.86
C PRO A 284 23.84 -6.20 -13.30
N TRP A 285 24.03 -5.19 -14.15
CA TRP A 285 23.71 -5.26 -15.58
C TRP A 285 24.51 -6.33 -16.32
N SER A 286 25.73 -6.60 -15.87
CA SER A 286 26.61 -7.62 -16.43
C SER A 286 26.16 -9.06 -16.18
N ASN A 287 25.22 -9.28 -15.25
CA ASN A 287 24.80 -10.63 -14.89
C ASN A 287 24.11 -11.33 -16.05
N HIS A 288 24.51 -12.58 -16.29
CA HIS A 288 23.94 -13.47 -17.29
C HIS A 288 24.17 -14.93 -16.89
N GLY A 289 23.41 -15.84 -17.50
CA GLY A 289 23.47 -17.27 -17.23
C GLY A 289 22.51 -17.72 -16.12
N LYS A 290 22.28 -19.03 -16.08
CA LYS A 290 21.20 -19.66 -15.29
C LYS A 290 21.47 -19.78 -13.79
N SER A 291 22.61 -19.30 -13.30
CA SER A 291 23.06 -19.43 -11.91
C SER A 291 22.97 -18.14 -11.10
N CYS A 292 22.55 -17.03 -11.71
CA CYS A 292 22.45 -15.73 -11.04
C CYS A 292 21.15 -15.00 -11.43
N LEU A 293 20.81 -13.97 -10.67
CA LEU A 293 19.77 -13.02 -11.06
C LEU A 293 20.31 -12.11 -12.17
N THR A 294 19.61 -12.07 -13.30
CA THR A 294 19.77 -11.04 -14.34
C THR A 294 18.70 -9.97 -14.14
N ILE A 295 18.85 -8.80 -14.76
CA ILE A 295 17.84 -7.73 -14.70
C ILE A 295 16.46 -8.22 -15.13
N ARG A 296 16.38 -8.90 -16.28
CA ARG A 296 15.11 -9.43 -16.80
C ARG A 296 14.50 -10.47 -15.86
N LEU A 297 15.32 -11.36 -15.29
CA LEU A 297 14.85 -12.37 -14.34
C LEU A 297 14.40 -11.76 -13.01
N GLY A 298 15.13 -10.75 -12.51
CA GLY A 298 14.78 -10.00 -11.30
C GLY A 298 13.45 -9.26 -11.43
N LEU A 299 13.26 -8.51 -12.53
CA LEU A 299 11.98 -7.87 -12.84
C LEU A 299 10.83 -8.88 -12.97
N PHE A 300 11.09 -10.03 -13.61
CA PHE A 300 10.08 -11.08 -13.74
C PHE A 300 9.64 -11.63 -12.38
N TYR A 301 10.58 -11.95 -11.48
CA TYR A 301 10.22 -12.42 -10.14
C TYR A 301 9.52 -11.34 -9.31
N LEU A 302 9.99 -10.09 -9.36
CA LEU A 302 9.34 -8.99 -8.65
C LEU A 302 7.90 -8.77 -9.15
N ASN A 303 7.68 -8.87 -10.47
CA ASN A 303 6.34 -8.82 -11.06
C ASN A 303 5.44 -9.95 -10.54
N LEU A 304 5.97 -11.18 -10.40
CA LEU A 304 5.22 -12.31 -9.85
C LEU A 304 4.85 -12.06 -8.38
N LEU A 305 5.78 -11.60 -7.57
CA LEU A 305 5.51 -11.27 -6.17
C LEU A 305 4.45 -10.17 -6.04
N ALA A 306 4.53 -9.12 -6.85
CA ALA A 306 3.60 -8.00 -6.83
C ALA A 306 2.21 -8.35 -7.40
N ALA A 307 2.12 -9.25 -8.37
CA ALA A 307 0.85 -9.60 -9.02
C ALA A 307 0.14 -10.79 -8.36
N CYS A 308 0.88 -11.78 -7.88
CA CYS A 308 0.35 -13.05 -7.41
C CYS A 308 0.33 -13.18 -5.88
N GLY A 309 1.28 -12.55 -5.18
CA GLY A 309 1.36 -12.58 -3.72
C GLY A 309 0.67 -11.40 -3.05
N THR A 310 0.86 -11.26 -1.74
CA THR A 310 0.40 -10.11 -0.97
C THR A 310 1.10 -8.84 -1.45
N SER A 311 0.34 -7.98 -2.12
CA SER A 311 0.84 -6.80 -2.81
C SER A 311 0.74 -5.52 -1.99
N SER A 312 -0.02 -5.51 -0.88
CA SER A 312 -0.24 -4.33 -0.04
C SER A 312 0.93 -4.02 0.89
N MET A 313 1.10 -2.74 1.17
CA MET A 313 2.09 -2.28 2.14
C MET A 313 1.54 -2.42 3.57
N GLU A 314 2.19 -3.22 4.41
CA GLU A 314 1.73 -3.61 5.75
C GLU A 314 2.82 -3.31 6.81
N PHE A 315 2.48 -3.49 8.08
CA PHE A 315 3.39 -3.34 9.23
C PHE A 315 4.26 -4.58 9.50
N TYR A 316 3.75 -5.75 9.10
CA TYR A 316 4.42 -7.03 9.22
C TYR A 316 4.10 -7.88 8.01
N TYR A 317 5.04 -8.74 7.64
CA TYR A 317 4.84 -9.73 6.60
C TYR A 317 5.29 -11.08 7.10
N PRO A 318 4.58 -12.17 6.73
CA PRO A 318 5.10 -13.50 6.93
C PRO A 318 6.48 -13.68 6.30
N GLU A 319 7.23 -14.63 6.84
CA GLU A 319 8.52 -15.08 6.33
C GLU A 319 8.47 -15.35 4.82
N PHE A 320 9.55 -15.05 4.12
CA PHE A 320 9.62 -15.34 2.69
C PHE A 320 9.69 -16.86 2.47
N ASP A 321 9.03 -17.38 1.43
CA ASP A 321 8.93 -18.85 1.19
C ASP A 321 8.21 -19.64 2.31
N SER A 322 7.25 -18.99 2.98
CA SER A 322 6.38 -19.63 3.99
C SER A 322 4.95 -19.84 3.50
N TRP A 323 4.20 -20.62 4.27
CA TRP A 323 2.82 -21.01 4.01
C TRP A 323 1.95 -20.70 5.21
N HIS A 324 0.67 -20.40 4.98
CA HIS A 324 -0.33 -20.35 6.03
C HIS A 324 -1.44 -21.38 5.77
N PRO A 325 -2.03 -21.96 6.81
CA PRO A 325 -3.13 -22.90 6.67
C PRO A 325 -4.41 -22.18 6.26
N LEU A 326 -5.23 -22.88 5.47
CA LEU A 326 -6.61 -22.52 5.13
C LEU A 326 -7.49 -23.75 5.37
N ASN A 327 -8.81 -23.55 5.51
CA ASN A 327 -9.77 -24.63 5.81
C ASN A 327 -9.62 -25.91 4.96
N ASN A 328 -9.13 -25.80 3.73
CA ASN A 328 -9.01 -26.92 2.78
C ASN A 328 -7.58 -27.12 2.22
N GLY A 329 -6.56 -26.54 2.84
CA GLY A 329 -5.18 -26.66 2.36
C GLY A 329 -4.25 -25.61 2.93
N TYR A 330 -3.27 -25.21 2.14
CA TYR A 330 -2.26 -24.21 2.50
C TYR A 330 -2.08 -23.25 1.34
N GLU A 331 -1.92 -21.97 1.64
CA GLU A 331 -1.57 -20.95 0.67
C GLU A 331 -0.18 -20.40 0.96
N HIS A 332 0.62 -20.25 -0.09
CA HIS A 332 1.98 -19.76 0.02
C HIS A 332 1.99 -18.23 0.13
N ASN A 333 2.57 -17.70 1.20
CA ASN A 333 2.54 -16.26 1.55
C ASN A 333 3.15 -15.33 0.48
N SER A 334 4.23 -15.74 -0.18
CA SER A 334 4.87 -14.93 -1.22
C SER A 334 4.30 -15.11 -2.63
N THR A 335 3.72 -16.27 -2.96
CA THR A 335 3.34 -16.62 -4.34
C THR A 335 1.83 -16.71 -4.57
N GLY A 336 1.01 -16.79 -3.51
CA GLY A 336 -0.42 -17.06 -3.58
C GLY A 336 -0.75 -18.48 -4.08
N LYS A 337 0.25 -19.38 -4.18
CA LYS A 337 0.03 -20.76 -4.63
C LYS A 337 -0.72 -21.54 -3.56
N PHE A 338 -1.86 -22.14 -3.94
CA PHE A 338 -2.62 -23.02 -3.08
C PHE A 338 -2.25 -24.50 -3.29
N VAL A 339 -2.06 -25.24 -2.20
CA VAL A 339 -1.84 -26.69 -2.21
C VAL A 339 -2.72 -27.39 -1.17
N LYS A 340 -3.18 -28.60 -1.48
CA LYS A 340 -3.96 -29.41 -0.52
C LYS A 340 -3.10 -30.03 0.58
N LYS A 341 -1.82 -30.27 0.29
CA LYS A 341 -0.86 -30.88 1.21
C LYS A 341 0.42 -30.05 1.17
N LEU A 342 0.95 -29.75 2.35
CA LEU A 342 2.15 -28.95 2.50
C LEU A 342 3.37 -29.69 1.90
N PRO A 343 4.27 -28.99 1.17
CA PRO A 343 5.54 -29.58 0.73
C PRO A 343 6.41 -30.00 1.91
N SER A 344 7.27 -31.00 1.70
CA SER A 344 8.22 -31.45 2.74
C SER A 344 9.15 -30.30 3.14
N LYS A 345 9.28 -30.06 4.45
CA LYS A 345 10.10 -28.98 5.05
C LYS A 345 9.64 -27.55 4.74
N ALA A 346 8.40 -27.35 4.32
CA ALA A 346 7.88 -25.99 4.17
C ALA A 346 7.72 -25.31 5.53
N ALA A 347 8.11 -24.02 5.60
CA ALA A 347 7.87 -23.19 6.77
C ALA A 347 6.39 -22.78 6.85
N ILE A 348 5.84 -22.78 8.06
CA ILE A 348 4.51 -22.25 8.33
C ILE A 348 4.69 -20.94 9.07
N ASP A 349 4.08 -19.88 8.54
CA ASP A 349 4.01 -18.57 9.20
C ASP A 349 2.68 -17.91 8.82
N ASN A 350 1.91 -17.52 9.83
CA ASN A 350 0.56 -17.02 9.63
C ASN A 350 0.59 -15.50 9.42
N PRO A 351 -0.19 -14.98 8.46
CA PRO A 351 -0.31 -13.54 8.26
C PRO A 351 -0.94 -12.88 9.50
N ASN A 352 -0.08 -12.28 10.32
CA ASN A 352 -0.37 -11.48 11.52
C ASN A 352 -0.97 -12.26 12.72
N PRO A 353 -0.26 -12.35 13.88
CA PRO A 353 -0.75 -13.05 15.08
C PRO A 353 -1.98 -12.38 15.75
N SER A 354 -2.32 -11.14 15.42
CA SER A 354 -3.47 -10.45 16.05
C SER A 354 -4.85 -11.03 15.68
N LEU A 355 -4.92 -11.95 14.72
CA LEU A 355 -6.17 -12.63 14.31
C LEU A 355 -6.31 -14.05 14.87
N GLU A 356 -5.22 -14.73 15.23
CA GLU A 356 -5.27 -16.14 15.65
C GLU A 356 -4.95 -16.38 17.14
N GLU A 357 -4.15 -15.53 17.79
CA GLU A 357 -3.88 -15.71 19.23
C GLU A 357 -5.14 -15.49 20.09
N VAL A 358 -6.12 -14.74 19.58
CA VAL A 358 -7.45 -14.61 20.21
C VAL A 358 -8.25 -15.91 20.10
N GLU A 359 -8.09 -16.70 19.03
CA GLU A 359 -8.82 -17.97 18.86
C GLU A 359 -8.18 -19.14 19.62
N ALA A 360 -6.85 -19.14 19.78
CA ALA A 360 -6.14 -20.21 20.48
C ALA A 360 -6.29 -20.13 22.01
N GLU A 361 -6.36 -18.92 22.60
CA GLU A 361 -6.64 -18.78 24.02
C GLU A 361 -8.14 -18.90 24.35
N GLN A 362 -9.05 -18.53 23.43
CA GLN A 362 -10.50 -18.65 23.66
C GLN A 362 -11.05 -20.07 23.53
N THR A 363 -10.31 -21.01 22.93
CA THR A 363 -10.74 -22.42 22.84
C THR A 363 -10.41 -23.26 24.09
N SER A 364 -9.65 -22.73 25.05
CA SER A 364 -9.24 -23.47 26.25
C SER A 364 -10.00 -23.14 27.53
N GLU A 365 -10.80 -22.06 27.58
CA GLU A 365 -11.67 -21.76 28.72
C GLU A 365 -13.13 -21.55 28.31
N ILE A 366 -13.78 -22.66 27.90
CA ILE A 366 -15.24 -22.78 28.04
C ILE A 366 -15.56 -22.89 29.54
N LYS A 367 -15.63 -21.75 30.22
CA LYS A 367 -16.42 -21.59 31.44
C LYS A 367 -17.50 -20.56 31.16
N LYS A 368 -18.74 -21.06 31.18
CA LYS A 368 -20.00 -20.32 31.14
C LYS A 368 -19.89 -18.98 31.88
N SER A 369 -20.04 -17.89 31.15
CA SER A 369 -20.41 -16.60 31.71
C SER A 369 -21.57 -16.07 30.89
N ASP A 370 -22.76 -16.10 31.50
CA ASP A 370 -24.00 -15.53 31.00
C ASP A 370 -23.89 -14.01 30.94
N LYS A 371 -23.48 -13.44 29.79
CA LYS A 371 -23.82 -12.06 29.38
C LYS A 371 -23.92 -12.00 27.85
N SER A 372 -25.01 -11.44 27.36
CA SER A 372 -25.42 -11.37 25.95
C SER A 372 -24.40 -10.68 25.05
N ASP A 373 -24.00 -11.35 23.97
CA ASP A 373 -23.11 -10.91 22.89
C ASP A 373 -23.61 -9.70 22.06
N GLU A 374 -24.70 -9.03 22.47
CA GLU A 374 -25.27 -7.88 21.76
C GLU A 374 -24.47 -6.57 21.96
N ASP A 375 -23.57 -6.48 22.94
CA ASP A 375 -22.82 -5.23 23.25
C ASP A 375 -21.54 -5.03 22.43
N THR A 376 -21.11 -6.02 21.64
CA THR A 376 -19.76 -5.99 21.03
C THR A 376 -19.73 -5.36 19.64
N ILE A 377 -20.82 -5.44 18.88
CA ILE A 377 -20.89 -4.97 17.47
C ILE A 377 -21.15 -3.46 17.32
N TRP A 378 -21.61 -2.80 18.39
CA TRP A 378 -22.02 -1.39 18.37
C TRP A 378 -20.96 -0.47 18.99
N ILE A 379 -20.82 0.73 18.44
CA ILE A 379 -20.11 1.87 19.03
C ILE A 379 -21.11 2.98 19.33
N MET A 380 -20.94 3.63 20.47
CA MET A 380 -21.76 4.77 20.87
C MET A 380 -21.11 6.06 20.39
N VAL A 381 -21.72 6.74 19.42
CA VAL A 381 -21.31 8.08 19.00
C VAL A 381 -22.42 9.05 19.41
N ASN A 382 -22.12 10.03 20.27
CA ASN A 382 -23.10 10.97 20.82
C ASN A 382 -24.34 10.30 21.44
N ASN A 383 -24.15 9.21 22.20
CA ASN A 383 -25.22 8.38 22.78
C ASN A 383 -26.17 7.71 21.77
N VAL A 384 -25.75 7.56 20.51
CA VAL A 384 -26.46 6.77 19.50
C VAL A 384 -25.61 5.56 19.09
N PRO A 385 -26.16 4.33 19.08
CA PRO A 385 -25.43 3.13 18.68
C PRO A 385 -25.30 3.04 17.16
N TYR A 386 -24.09 2.74 16.69
CA TYR A 386 -23.75 2.51 15.29
C TYR A 386 -22.92 1.24 15.14
N LEU A 387 -22.97 0.60 13.97
CA LEU A 387 -22.14 -0.58 13.71
C LEU A 387 -20.66 -0.16 13.56
N LYS A 388 -19.75 -0.93 14.16
CA LYS A 388 -18.30 -0.78 13.96
C LYS A 388 -17.86 -1.42 12.65
N ARG A 389 -16.89 -0.82 11.96
CA ARG A 389 -16.37 -1.37 10.70
C ARG A 389 -15.70 -2.73 10.92
N SER A 390 -14.86 -2.86 11.96
CA SER A 390 -14.23 -4.15 12.28
C SER A 390 -15.26 -5.24 12.58
N SER A 391 -16.31 -4.91 13.33
CA SER A 391 -17.37 -5.87 13.66
C SER A 391 -18.14 -6.31 12.42
N VAL A 392 -18.44 -5.42 11.47
CA VAL A 392 -19.12 -5.81 10.22
C VAL A 392 -18.25 -6.75 9.38
N MET A 393 -16.93 -6.55 9.35
CA MET A 393 -16.01 -7.44 8.62
C MET A 393 -15.91 -8.84 9.23
N GLN A 394 -16.33 -9.01 10.49
CA GLN A 394 -16.39 -10.29 11.20
C GLN A 394 -17.78 -10.95 11.10
N LEU A 395 -18.79 -10.25 10.57
CA LEU A 395 -20.12 -10.82 10.37
C LEU A 395 -20.13 -11.87 9.25
N HIS A 396 -21.03 -12.83 9.36
CA HIS A 396 -21.27 -13.78 8.28
C HIS A 396 -21.81 -13.07 7.03
N PHE A 397 -21.29 -13.46 5.87
CA PHE A 397 -21.72 -12.93 4.59
C PHE A 397 -22.78 -13.83 3.95
N HIS A 398 -23.96 -13.27 3.69
CA HIS A 398 -25.07 -14.01 3.08
C HIS A 398 -24.92 -14.04 1.55
N GLU A 399 -24.33 -15.12 1.03
CA GLU A 399 -23.95 -15.25 -0.39
C GLU A 399 -25.10 -15.01 -1.38
N LYS A 400 -26.34 -15.34 -1.04
CA LYS A 400 -27.49 -15.15 -1.94
C LYS A 400 -27.91 -13.67 -2.08
N ASN A 401 -27.74 -12.88 -1.03
CA ASN A 401 -28.16 -11.47 -1.00
C ASN A 401 -26.97 -10.52 -1.15
N GLN A 402 -25.75 -11.05 -1.17
CA GLN A 402 -24.51 -10.30 -1.29
C GLN A 402 -24.40 -9.20 -0.21
N GLN A 403 -24.75 -9.52 1.03
CA GLN A 403 -24.75 -8.58 2.17
C GLN A 403 -24.29 -9.30 3.45
N TYR A 404 -23.64 -8.55 4.35
CA TYR A 404 -23.41 -9.00 5.73
C TYR A 404 -24.73 -8.99 6.51
N TYR A 405 -24.86 -9.82 7.54
CA TYR A 405 -26.03 -9.80 8.42
C TYR A 405 -25.62 -9.96 9.88
N TYR A 406 -26.43 -9.39 10.78
CA TYR A 406 -26.25 -9.49 12.23
C TYR A 406 -27.55 -9.92 12.90
N HIS A 407 -27.46 -10.59 14.04
CA HIS A 407 -28.64 -11.02 14.79
C HIS A 407 -29.19 -9.89 15.66
N ILE A 408 -30.52 -9.78 15.71
CA ILE A 408 -31.27 -8.90 16.61
C ILE A 408 -32.16 -9.81 17.46
N GLY A 409 -31.68 -10.20 18.64
CA GLY A 409 -32.33 -11.16 19.51
C GLY A 409 -32.41 -12.61 18.99
N ASP A 410 -33.13 -13.44 19.73
CA ASP A 410 -33.00 -14.91 19.71
C ASP A 410 -33.39 -15.64 18.43
N ASN A 411 -33.88 -14.96 17.38
CA ASN A 411 -34.21 -15.60 16.09
C ASN A 411 -34.49 -14.63 14.93
N LYS A 412 -34.04 -13.38 15.02
CA LYS A 412 -34.14 -12.42 13.91
C LYS A 412 -32.74 -11.95 13.53
N PHE A 413 -32.56 -11.69 12.25
CA PHE A 413 -31.34 -11.08 11.75
C PHE A 413 -31.72 -9.95 10.79
N ASP A 414 -30.82 -8.98 10.69
CA ASP A 414 -30.96 -7.84 9.78
C ASP A 414 -29.70 -7.72 8.91
N PHE A 415 -29.84 -7.09 7.74
CA PHE A 415 -28.75 -6.96 6.78
C PHE A 415 -28.03 -5.63 6.95
N VAL A 416 -26.71 -5.67 6.82
CA VAL A 416 -25.90 -4.46 6.63
C VAL A 416 -26.08 -4.02 5.18
N THR A 417 -26.96 -3.05 4.98
CA THR A 417 -27.23 -2.46 3.67
C THR A 417 -26.43 -1.16 3.50
N SER A 418 -26.37 -0.65 2.26
CA SER A 418 -25.74 0.65 1.99
C SER A 418 -26.33 1.80 2.80
N ASN A 419 -27.57 1.67 3.25
CA ASN A 419 -28.28 2.71 3.98
C ASN A 419 -28.01 2.66 5.50
N VAL A 420 -27.25 1.68 5.98
CA VAL A 420 -26.84 1.57 7.38
C VAL A 420 -25.48 2.25 7.52
N PRO A 421 -25.38 3.40 8.22
CA PRO A 421 -24.10 4.04 8.47
C PRO A 421 -23.29 3.17 9.44
N VAL A 422 -22.07 2.87 9.02
CA VAL A 422 -21.07 2.13 9.79
C VAL A 422 -19.95 3.11 10.10
N PHE A 423 -19.45 3.07 11.34
CA PHE A 423 -18.37 3.93 11.78
C PHE A 423 -17.05 3.17 11.72
N ASP A 424 -16.05 3.77 11.10
CA ASP A 424 -14.67 3.27 11.12
C ASP A 424 -13.96 3.83 12.35
N GLU A 425 -13.81 2.98 13.37
CA GLU A 425 -13.14 3.33 14.62
C GLU A 425 -11.63 3.60 14.48
N VAL A 426 -10.99 3.15 13.40
CA VAL A 426 -9.56 3.35 13.15
C VAL A 426 -9.33 4.68 12.43
N ALA A 427 -10.10 4.95 11.38
CA ALA A 427 -10.00 6.19 10.60
C ALA A 427 -10.80 7.35 11.22
N SER A 428 -11.73 7.06 12.16
CA SER A 428 -12.71 8.02 12.69
C SER A 428 -13.63 8.61 11.60
N GLU A 429 -14.02 7.79 10.62
CA GLU A 429 -14.80 8.19 9.45
C GLU A 429 -16.12 7.41 9.34
N TRP A 430 -17.08 7.97 8.60
CA TRP A 430 -18.35 7.32 8.29
C TRP A 430 -18.29 6.64 6.92
N GLY A 431 -18.89 5.46 6.83
CA GLY A 431 -19.04 4.75 5.57
C GLY A 431 -20.23 3.80 5.57
N TYR A 432 -20.33 3.02 4.50
CA TYR A 432 -21.29 1.93 4.39
C TYR A 432 -20.68 0.76 3.62
N PHE A 433 -21.33 -0.40 3.72
CA PHE A 433 -20.97 -1.56 2.93
C PHE A 433 -21.88 -1.70 1.71
N GLU A 434 -21.27 -1.82 0.52
CA GLU A 434 -21.94 -2.27 -0.69
C GLU A 434 -21.46 -3.69 -1.01
N GLY A 435 -22.20 -4.66 -0.48
CA GLY A 435 -21.77 -6.04 -0.40
C GLY A 435 -20.51 -6.21 0.43
N ARG A 436 -19.42 -6.69 -0.16
CA ARG A 436 -18.13 -6.89 0.55
C ARG A 436 -17.26 -5.65 0.59
N ASN A 437 -17.61 -4.62 -0.19
CA ASN A 437 -16.78 -3.43 -0.34
C ASN A 437 -17.18 -2.37 0.68
N TRP A 438 -16.16 -1.81 1.33
CA TRP A 438 -16.29 -0.62 2.17
C TRP A 438 -16.25 0.63 1.29
N THR A 439 -17.20 1.54 1.50
CA THR A 439 -17.28 2.82 0.79
C THR A 439 -17.34 3.97 1.79
N LEU A 440 -16.52 5.00 1.56
CA LEU A 440 -16.47 6.21 2.39
C LEU A 440 -17.68 7.12 2.14
N GLY A 441 -18.26 7.70 3.19
CA GLY A 441 -19.40 8.61 3.14
C GLY A 441 -20.74 7.93 3.46
N ALA A 442 -21.84 8.70 3.48
CA ALA A 442 -23.18 8.13 3.65
C ALA A 442 -23.81 7.79 2.29
N ALA A 443 -24.51 6.66 2.17
CA ALA A 443 -25.34 6.41 1.01
C ALA A 443 -26.47 7.46 0.94
N ARG A 444 -26.82 7.86 -0.28
CA ARG A 444 -27.75 8.95 -0.63
C ARG A 444 -28.90 9.17 0.37
N ASP A 445 -29.02 10.44 0.80
CA ASP A 445 -30.15 11.14 1.40
C ASP A 445 -30.85 10.48 2.60
N GLU A 446 -30.27 10.59 3.81
CA GLU A 446 -31.04 10.76 5.06
C GLU A 446 -30.16 11.19 6.26
N MET A 447 -29.39 12.28 6.11
CA MET A 447 -28.85 13.04 7.24
C MET A 447 -29.50 14.43 7.29
N ASP A 448 -30.82 14.47 7.49
CA ASP A 448 -31.50 15.71 7.90
C ASP A 448 -32.84 15.52 8.63
N SER A 449 -33.30 14.28 8.87
CA SER A 449 -34.64 14.03 9.43
C SER A 449 -34.68 13.49 10.87
N LYS A 450 -33.56 13.11 11.48
CA LYS A 450 -33.54 12.61 12.88
C LYS A 450 -33.22 13.68 13.95
N GLY A 451 -33.42 14.95 13.61
CA GLY A 451 -33.14 16.10 14.48
C GLY A 451 -34.27 17.11 14.63
N LYS A 452 -35.56 16.72 14.54
CA LYS A 452 -36.66 17.61 14.98
C LYS A 452 -37.69 16.85 15.82
N GLY A 453 -37.71 17.22 17.10
CA GLY A 453 -38.58 16.65 18.11
C GLY A 453 -40.06 16.76 17.78
N LYS A 454 -40.79 15.74 18.23
CA LYS A 454 -42.24 15.72 18.34
C LYS A 454 -42.71 16.88 19.24
N GLY A 455 -43.14 17.97 18.63
CA GLY A 455 -44.06 18.93 19.25
C GLY A 455 -45.49 18.56 18.87
N LYS A 456 -46.22 17.95 19.81
CA LYS A 456 -47.69 17.83 19.74
C LYS A 456 -48.29 19.24 19.74
N VAL A 457 -49.09 19.58 18.75
CA VAL A 457 -50.20 20.52 18.90
C VAL A 457 -51.44 19.87 18.26
N ASN A 458 -52.49 19.86 19.06
CA ASN A 458 -53.81 19.28 18.83
C ASN A 458 -54.61 20.00 17.74
N GLU A 459 -55.61 19.27 17.22
CA GLU A 459 -56.96 19.73 16.83
C GLU A 459 -57.02 20.78 15.71
N THR A 460 -57.86 20.68 14.67
CA THR A 460 -59.21 20.11 14.59
C THR A 460 -59.65 20.12 13.12
N THR A 461 -60.62 19.26 12.82
CA THR A 461 -61.70 19.42 11.81
C THR A 461 -61.39 19.49 10.31
N GLY A 462 -62.13 18.64 9.57
CA GLY A 462 -62.84 19.14 8.39
C GLY A 462 -62.63 18.36 7.10
N GLU A 463 -63.44 17.32 6.92
CA GLU A 463 -64.17 16.96 5.68
C GLU A 463 -63.52 17.18 4.29
N GLY A 464 -63.55 16.11 3.50
CA GLY A 464 -64.27 16.21 2.23
C GLY A 464 -63.51 15.90 0.93
N SER A 465 -63.97 14.83 0.30
CA SER A 465 -64.17 14.70 -1.16
C SER A 465 -63.04 14.17 -2.05
N LYS A 466 -63.16 12.87 -2.32
CA LYS A 466 -63.17 12.17 -3.62
C LYS A 466 -62.96 12.99 -4.92
N ARG A 467 -62.43 12.21 -5.90
CA ARG A 467 -62.43 12.33 -7.38
C ARG A 467 -61.16 12.97 -7.97
N GLN A 468 -60.58 12.51 -9.09
CA GLN A 468 -60.97 11.50 -10.06
C GLN A 468 -59.76 11.08 -10.90
N ARG A 469 -59.74 9.81 -11.30
CA ARG A 469 -59.05 9.32 -12.50
C ARG A 469 -59.49 10.08 -13.75
N ARG A 470 -58.56 10.33 -14.66
CA ARG A 470 -58.63 10.05 -16.12
C ARG A 470 -57.25 10.40 -16.71
N ARG A 471 -56.53 9.38 -17.18
CA ARG A 471 -56.39 8.96 -18.59
C ARG A 471 -55.31 9.75 -19.30
#